data_AF-A0A8T4PIG7-F1
#
_entry.id   AF-A0A8T4PIG7-F1
#
_cell.length_a   1.000
_cell.length_b   1.000
_cell.length_c   1.000
_cell.angle_alpha   90.00
_cell.angle_beta   90.00
_cell.angle_gamma   90.00
#
_symmetry.space_group_name_H-M   'P 1'
#
loop_
_entity.id
_entity.type
_entity.pdbx_description
1 polymer ?
#
loop_
_entity_poly.entity_id
_entity_poly.type
_entity_poly.pdbx_seq_one_letter_code
_entity_poly.pdbx_strand_id
1 'polypeptide(L)'
;MRHSGYYEGILQLRNPNNSVLEFVFNLIEKEDISLISKKENVTNGIDIYLTSQKFLRHLGKKLKKHFRGELKTSVKLHTRNRVTSKDVYRVSVMFRMPEFKKGDIISYKGENIRIMGMGKKILAKDMATGRKFTLDFRDL
;
A
#
# COMPACT_ATOMS: atom_id res chain seq x y z
N MET A 1 7.68 -27.07 17.81
CA MET A 1 6.60 -26.89 16.82
C MET A 1 6.76 -25.55 16.12
N ARG A 2 7.24 -25.53 14.88
CA ARG A 2 7.22 -24.30 14.06
C ARG A 2 5.77 -24.07 13.63
N HIS A 3 5.08 -23.09 14.19
CA HIS A 3 3.86 -22.57 13.57
C HIS A 3 4.26 -21.90 12.24
N SER A 4 4.41 -22.67 11.16
CA SER A 4 4.98 -22.22 9.88
C SER A 4 4.01 -21.33 9.05
N GLY A 5 3.22 -20.50 9.72
CA GLY A 5 2.23 -19.62 9.10
C GLY A 5 1.64 -18.56 10.02
N TYR A 6 2.20 -18.32 11.21
CA TYR A 6 1.75 -17.20 12.04
C TYR A 6 2.09 -15.88 11.36
N TYR A 7 1.14 -14.96 11.32
CA TYR A 7 1.35 -13.59 10.87
C TYR A 7 0.41 -12.64 11.62
N GLU A 8 0.86 -11.41 11.78
CA GLU A 8 0.10 -10.32 12.39
C GLU A 8 -0.47 -9.37 11.35
N GLY A 9 0.12 -9.32 10.17
CA GLY A 9 -0.45 -8.54 9.09
C GLY A 9 0.03 -8.90 7.69
N ILE A 10 -0.57 -8.24 6.72
CA ILE A 10 -0.35 -8.48 5.29
C ILE A 10 -0.02 -7.14 4.64
N LEU A 11 1.14 -7.07 3.98
CA LEU A 11 1.42 -6.02 3.00
C LEU A 11 0.92 -6.46 1.64
N GLN A 12 0.00 -5.71 1.07
CA GLN A 12 -0.59 -5.98 -0.23
C GLN A 12 -0.08 -4.95 -1.22
N LEU A 13 0.85 -5.35 -2.09
CA LEU A 13 1.36 -4.49 -3.15
C LEU A 13 0.51 -4.72 -4.40
N ARG A 14 -0.03 -3.64 -4.98
CA ARG A 14 -0.87 -3.67 -6.17
C ARG A 14 -0.25 -2.82 -7.27
N ASN A 15 -0.14 -3.41 -8.45
CA ASN A 15 0.60 -2.91 -9.60
C ASN A 15 2.05 -2.47 -9.25
N PRO A 16 2.81 -3.20 -8.41
CA PRO A 16 4.15 -2.76 -8.05
C PRO A 16 5.09 -2.78 -9.27
N ASN A 17 5.97 -1.79 -9.36
CA ASN A 17 7.14 -1.87 -10.24
C ASN A 17 8.35 -2.43 -9.48
N ASN A 18 9.45 -2.71 -10.20
CA ASN A 18 10.66 -3.28 -9.59
C ASN A 18 11.20 -2.43 -8.44
N SER A 19 11.20 -1.10 -8.58
CA SER A 19 11.69 -0.20 -7.53
C SER A 19 10.85 -0.29 -6.24
N VAL A 20 9.54 -0.48 -6.33
CA VAL A 20 8.67 -0.71 -5.16
C VAL A 20 9.03 -2.03 -4.48
N LEU A 21 9.21 -3.10 -5.25
CA LEU A 21 9.57 -4.42 -4.70
C LEU A 21 10.94 -4.37 -4.01
N GLU A 22 11.95 -3.85 -4.69
CA GLU A 22 13.31 -3.67 -4.16
C GLU A 22 13.28 -2.84 -2.87
N PHE A 23 12.58 -1.71 -2.86
CA PHE A 23 12.47 -0.87 -1.67
C PHE A 23 11.86 -1.63 -0.49
N VAL A 24 10.81 -2.41 -0.73
CA VAL A 24 10.13 -3.20 0.30
C VAL A 24 11.05 -4.29 0.86
N PHE A 25 11.66 -5.09 -0.02
CA PHE A 25 12.52 -6.18 0.43
C PHE A 25 13.77 -5.68 1.14
N ASN A 26 14.40 -4.60 0.65
CA ASN A 26 15.53 -3.95 1.32
C ASN A 26 15.17 -3.43 2.71
N LEU A 27 13.95 -2.91 2.91
CA LEU A 27 13.51 -2.45 4.23
C LEU A 27 13.19 -3.61 5.17
N ILE A 28 12.65 -4.71 4.66
CA ILE A 28 12.40 -5.92 5.46
C ILE A 28 13.73 -6.54 5.89
N GLU A 29 14.66 -6.72 4.96
CA GLU A 29 15.98 -7.29 5.23
C GLU A 29 16.79 -6.46 6.23
N LYS A 30 16.71 -5.13 6.16
CA LYS A 30 17.33 -4.22 7.14
C LYS A 30 16.72 -4.30 8.54
N GLU A 31 15.45 -4.68 8.65
CA GLU A 31 14.79 -4.83 9.96
C GLU A 31 15.08 -6.24 10.51
N ASP A 32 14.61 -7.26 9.80
CA ASP A 32 14.89 -8.68 10.00
C ASP A 32 14.13 -9.47 8.92
N ILE A 33 14.83 -10.24 8.08
CA ILE A 33 14.21 -11.06 7.03
C ILE A 33 13.27 -12.14 7.60
N SER A 34 13.46 -12.55 8.86
CA SER A 34 12.61 -13.51 9.56
C SER A 34 11.18 -13.01 9.79
N LEU A 35 10.94 -11.71 9.58
CA LEU A 35 9.60 -11.12 9.63
C LEU A 35 8.67 -11.66 8.55
N ILE A 36 9.17 -12.21 7.44
CA ILE A 36 8.34 -12.76 6.35
C ILE A 36 7.89 -14.18 6.70
N SER A 37 6.59 -14.36 6.91
CA SER A 37 5.98 -15.69 7.12
C SER A 37 5.65 -16.39 5.81
N LYS A 38 5.10 -15.65 4.84
CA LYS A 38 4.62 -16.16 3.55
C LYS A 38 4.66 -15.05 2.50
N LYS A 39 4.89 -15.43 1.24
CA LYS A 39 4.67 -14.58 0.06
C LYS A 39 3.66 -15.27 -0.87
N GLU A 40 2.78 -14.49 -1.47
CA GLU A 40 1.71 -15.00 -2.34
C GLU A 40 1.50 -14.04 -3.51
N ASN A 41 1.73 -14.52 -4.73
CA ASN A 41 1.45 -13.74 -5.93
C ASN A 41 -0.05 -13.72 -6.18
N VAL A 42 -0.57 -12.55 -6.56
CA VAL A 42 -1.97 -12.34 -6.96
C VAL A 42 -1.99 -11.68 -8.34
N THR A 43 -3.14 -11.70 -9.02
CA THR A 43 -3.26 -11.24 -10.41
C THR A 43 -2.63 -9.86 -10.67
N ASN A 44 -2.72 -8.94 -9.73
CA ASN A 44 -2.21 -7.58 -9.87
C ASN A 44 -1.11 -7.23 -8.84
N GLY A 45 -0.36 -8.20 -8.34
CA GLY A 45 0.79 -7.93 -7.47
C GLY A 45 1.13 -9.05 -6.50
N ILE A 46 1.46 -8.70 -5.27
CA ILE A 46 1.98 -9.64 -4.27
C ILE A 46 1.47 -9.30 -2.87
N ASP A 47 1.12 -10.34 -2.12
CA ASP A 47 0.80 -10.29 -0.71
C ASP A 47 1.97 -10.87 0.10
N ILE A 48 2.49 -10.06 1.03
CA ILE A 48 3.60 -10.42 1.92
C ILE A 48 3.07 -10.45 3.34
N TYR A 49 3.08 -11.64 3.93
CA TYR A 49 2.59 -11.88 5.29
C TYR A 49 3.73 -11.64 6.27
N LEU A 50 3.50 -10.76 7.24
CA LEU A 50 4.51 -10.32 8.21
C LEU A 50 4.11 -10.66 9.65
N THR A 51 5.10 -11.05 10.45
CA THR A 51 4.93 -11.36 11.89
C THR A 51 4.85 -10.13 12.78
N SER A 52 5.09 -8.91 12.27
CA SER A 52 5.05 -7.68 13.05
C SER A 52 4.12 -6.63 12.44
N GLN A 53 2.97 -6.39 13.10
CA GLN A 53 2.05 -5.34 12.66
C GLN A 53 2.64 -3.93 12.82
N LYS A 54 3.55 -3.73 13.77
CA LYS A 54 4.23 -2.43 14.01
C LYS A 54 5.10 -2.08 12.81
N PHE A 55 5.94 -3.02 12.39
CA PHE A 55 6.81 -2.85 11.24
C PHE A 55 5.99 -2.67 9.95
N LEU A 56 4.96 -3.50 9.74
CA LEU A 56 4.06 -3.38 8.57
C LEU A 56 3.47 -1.98 8.41
N ARG A 57 2.97 -1.36 9.49
CA ARG A 57 2.41 0.00 9.45
C ARG A 57 3.46 1.05 9.12
N HIS A 58 4.68 0.90 9.64
CA HIS A 58 5.80 1.79 9.32
C HIS A 58 6.22 1.67 7.85
N LEU A 59 6.33 0.43 7.36
CA LEU A 59 6.65 0.12 5.97
C LEU A 59 5.63 0.73 5.00
N GLY A 60 4.33 0.62 5.28
CA GLY A 60 3.27 1.27 4.49
C GLY A 60 3.41 2.79 4.42
N LYS A 61 3.74 3.45 5.54
CA LYS A 61 3.96 4.91 5.57
C LYS A 61 5.18 5.31 4.72
N LYS A 62 6.27 4.54 4.80
CA LYS A 62 7.46 4.74 3.96
C LYS A 62 7.12 4.58 2.48
N LEU A 63 6.42 3.52 2.09
CA LEU A 63 5.96 3.31 0.71
C LEU A 63 5.20 4.51 0.16
N LYS A 64 4.18 4.98 0.89
CA LYS A 64 3.39 6.14 0.48
C LYS A 64 4.24 7.41 0.30
N LYS A 65 5.21 7.63 1.21
CA LYS A 65 6.10 8.79 1.15
C LYS A 65 7.03 8.74 -0.06
N HIS A 66 7.57 7.57 -0.39
CA HIS A 66 8.56 7.41 -1.46
C HIS A 66 7.92 7.33 -2.86
N PHE A 67 6.83 6.58 -3.01
CA PHE A 67 6.27 6.26 -4.33
C PHE A 67 4.97 7.00 -4.67
N ARG A 68 4.38 7.75 -3.73
CA ARG A 68 3.18 8.59 -3.97
C ARG A 68 2.05 7.79 -4.63
N GLY A 69 1.58 6.76 -3.92
CA GLY A 69 0.45 5.93 -4.32
C GLY A 69 -0.68 5.91 -3.30
N GLU A 70 -1.71 5.10 -3.59
CA GLU A 70 -2.81 4.87 -2.67
C GLU A 70 -2.35 3.97 -1.53
N LEU A 71 -2.66 4.34 -0.28
CA LEU A 71 -2.41 3.52 0.89
C LEU A 71 -3.72 3.33 1.65
N LYS A 72 -4.14 2.09 1.81
CA LYS A 72 -5.31 1.69 2.62
C LYS A 72 -4.85 0.80 3.76
N THR A 73 -5.47 0.95 4.92
CA THR A 73 -5.20 0.10 6.08
C THR A 73 -6.51 -0.36 6.68
N SER A 74 -6.63 -1.65 6.94
CA SER A 74 -7.77 -2.26 7.59
C SER A 74 -7.31 -3.14 8.76
N VAL A 75 -8.19 -3.30 9.74
CA VAL A 75 -7.93 -4.07 10.96
C VAL A 75 -9.10 -5.02 11.16
N LYS A 76 -8.79 -6.29 11.46
CA LYS A 76 -9.80 -7.32 11.73
C LYS A 76 -9.48 -7.99 13.07
N LEU A 77 -10.48 -8.17 13.92
CA LEU A 77 -10.36 -9.01 15.11
C LEU A 77 -10.06 -10.45 14.68
N HIS A 78 -8.95 -11.00 15.15
CA HIS A 78 -8.54 -12.36 14.81
C HIS A 78 -8.99 -13.36 15.87
N THR A 79 -8.68 -13.08 17.14
CA THR A 79 -9.04 -13.93 18.28
C THR A 79 -8.98 -13.13 19.57
N ARG A 80 -9.41 -13.72 20.67
CA ARG A 80 -9.21 -13.18 22.02
C ARG A 80 -8.24 -14.08 22.76
N ASN A 81 -7.19 -13.49 23.32
CA ASN A 81 -6.22 -14.21 24.12
C ASN A 81 -6.92 -14.77 25.36
N ARG A 82 -6.95 -16.10 25.52
CA ARG A 82 -7.66 -16.79 26.60
C ARG A 82 -7.08 -16.53 27.99
N VAL A 83 -5.80 -16.17 28.07
CA VAL A 83 -5.10 -15.91 29.34
C VAL A 83 -5.26 -14.44 29.74
N THR A 84 -4.95 -13.53 28.82
CA THR A 84 -4.95 -12.09 29.13
C THR A 84 -6.31 -11.42 28.88
N SER A 85 -7.27 -12.13 28.29
CA SER A 85 -8.56 -11.62 27.85
C SER A 85 -8.47 -10.43 26.87
N LYS A 86 -7.30 -10.19 26.27
CA LYS A 86 -7.06 -9.13 25.29
C LYS A 86 -7.40 -9.58 23.87
N ASP A 87 -7.96 -8.68 23.09
CA ASP A 87 -8.22 -8.89 21.67
C ASP A 87 -6.92 -8.87 20.87
N VAL A 88 -6.78 -9.84 19.97
CA VAL A 88 -5.67 -9.98 19.03
C VAL A 88 -6.21 -9.64 17.65
N TYR A 89 -5.58 -8.67 17.00
CA TYR A 89 -5.99 -8.16 15.69
C TYR A 89 -5.00 -8.58 14.60
N ARG A 90 -5.50 -8.68 13.37
CA ARG A 90 -4.68 -8.73 12.15
C ARG A 90 -4.85 -7.45 11.35
N VAL A 91 -3.76 -7.00 10.73
CA VAL A 91 -3.71 -5.74 9.98
C VAL A 91 -3.41 -6.00 8.52
N SER A 92 -4.20 -5.42 7.62
CA SER A 92 -3.85 -5.38 6.19
C SER A 92 -3.46 -3.96 5.81
N VAL A 93 -2.31 -3.82 5.15
CA VAL A 93 -1.83 -2.57 4.57
C VAL A 93 -1.71 -2.78 3.07
N MET A 94 -2.56 -2.11 2.30
CA MET A 94 -2.54 -2.16 0.85
C MET A 94 -1.91 -0.89 0.30
N PHE A 95 -0.93 -1.07 -0.58
CA PHE A 95 -0.32 -0.02 -1.38
C PHE A 95 -0.58 -0.28 -2.85
N ARG A 96 -1.21 0.67 -3.54
CA ARG A 96 -1.44 0.62 -4.98
C ARG A 96 -0.61 1.69 -5.68
N MET A 97 0.23 1.23 -6.60
CA MET A 97 0.98 2.12 -7.48
C MET A 97 0.00 2.79 -8.47
N PRO A 98 0.09 4.11 -8.69
CA PRO A 98 -0.68 4.77 -9.73
C PRO A 98 -0.25 4.29 -11.12
N GLU A 99 -1.21 4.17 -12.04
CA GLU A 99 -0.95 3.83 -13.46
C GLU A 99 -0.61 5.06 -14.31
N PHE A 100 -0.43 6.22 -13.66
CA PHE A 100 -0.11 7.49 -14.29
C PHE A 100 1.03 8.19 -13.54
N LYS A 101 1.70 9.10 -14.25
CA LYS A 101 2.75 9.98 -13.72
C LYS A 101 2.39 11.44 -13.97
N LYS A 102 3.15 12.33 -13.35
CA LYS A 102 3.09 13.77 -13.64
C LYS A 102 3.31 13.99 -15.14
N GLY A 103 2.42 14.77 -15.75
CA GLY A 103 2.45 15.12 -17.17
C GLY A 103 1.38 14.39 -17.99
N ASP A 104 0.96 13.21 -17.54
CA ASP A 104 0.00 12.36 -18.25
C ASP A 104 -1.37 13.02 -18.33
N ILE A 105 -2.10 12.68 -19.40
CA ILE A 105 -3.52 13.02 -19.57
C ILE A 105 -4.30 11.73 -19.39
N ILE A 106 -5.26 11.74 -18.47
CA ILE A 106 -6.12 10.59 -18.17
C ILE A 106 -7.59 11.00 -18.24
N SER A 107 -8.48 10.02 -18.44
CA SER A 107 -9.92 10.25 -18.37
C SER A 107 -10.39 10.17 -16.91
N TYR A 108 -11.14 11.18 -16.46
CA TYR A 108 -11.76 11.23 -15.14
C TYR A 108 -13.19 11.74 -15.28
N LYS A 109 -14.17 10.91 -14.93
CA LYS A 109 -15.62 11.20 -15.06
C LYS A 109 -16.03 11.64 -16.47
N GLY A 110 -15.42 11.05 -17.49
CA GLY A 110 -15.68 11.37 -18.90
C GLY A 110 -14.86 12.53 -19.46
N GLU A 111 -14.14 13.27 -18.61
CA GLU A 111 -13.35 14.42 -19.02
C GLU A 111 -11.85 14.11 -19.04
N ASN A 112 -11.11 14.75 -19.96
CA ASN A 112 -9.66 14.65 -20.00
C ASN A 112 -9.02 15.60 -18.99
N ILE A 113 -8.19 15.05 -18.10
CA ILE A 113 -7.48 15.81 -17.08
C ILE A 113 -5.98 15.56 -17.20
N ARG A 114 -5.18 16.60 -17.02
CA ARG A 114 -3.71 16.50 -16.98
C ARG A 114 -3.21 16.43 -15.56
N ILE A 115 -2.38 15.44 -15.25
CA ILE A 115 -1.72 15.30 -13.94
C ILE A 115 -0.60 16.32 -13.83
N MET A 116 -0.79 17.30 -12.96
CA MET A 116 0.18 18.39 -12.73
C MET A 116 1.14 18.09 -11.58
N GLY A 117 0.74 17.26 -10.63
CA GLY A 117 1.57 16.86 -9.50
C GLY A 117 0.95 15.76 -8.65
N MET A 118 1.80 14.97 -8.02
CA MET A 118 1.41 13.85 -7.16
C MET A 118 2.05 14.07 -5.80
N GLY A 119 1.25 14.35 -4.77
CA GLY A 119 1.70 14.59 -3.40
C GLY A 119 0.86 13.76 -2.41
N LYS A 120 0.37 14.40 -1.34
CA LYS A 120 -0.69 13.78 -0.50
C LYS A 120 -2.00 13.58 -1.29
N LYS A 121 -2.27 14.53 -2.19
CA LYS A 121 -3.35 14.54 -3.18
C LYS A 121 -2.74 14.72 -4.58
N ILE A 122 -3.55 14.47 -5.59
CA ILE A 122 -3.19 14.63 -6.99
C ILE A 122 -3.68 16.00 -7.43
N LEU A 123 -2.79 16.83 -7.96
CA LEU A 123 -3.14 18.09 -8.60
C LEU A 123 -3.41 17.80 -10.08
N ALA A 124 -4.61 18.12 -10.54
CA ALA A 124 -5.03 17.94 -11.92
C ALA A 124 -5.47 19.27 -12.55
N LYS A 125 -5.40 19.33 -13.88
CA LYS A 125 -5.95 20.42 -14.69
C LYS A 125 -6.94 19.84 -15.69
N ASP A 126 -8.17 20.33 -15.68
CA ASP A 126 -9.17 20.05 -16.70
C ASP A 126 -8.69 20.58 -18.07
N MET A 127 -8.74 19.74 -19.10
CA MET A 127 -8.23 20.10 -20.42
C MET A 127 -9.20 20.96 -21.24
N ALA A 128 -10.51 20.93 -20.95
CA ALA A 128 -11.52 21.72 -21.64
C ALA A 128 -11.64 23.13 -21.05
N THR A 129 -11.73 23.24 -19.72
CA THR A 129 -11.96 24.51 -19.00
C THR A 129 -10.67 25.16 -18.51
N GLY A 130 -9.56 24.40 -18.45
CA GLY A 130 -8.30 24.85 -17.88
C GLY A 130 -8.28 24.94 -16.34
N ARG A 131 -9.39 24.62 -15.66
CA ARG A 131 -9.53 24.69 -14.20
C ARG A 131 -8.61 23.69 -13.51
N LYS A 132 -7.95 24.12 -12.44
CA LYS A 132 -7.15 23.24 -11.57
C LYS A 132 -7.96 22.77 -10.37
N PHE A 133 -7.76 21.53 -9.97
CA PHE A 133 -8.41 20.94 -8.79
C PHE A 133 -7.57 19.81 -8.22
N THR A 134 -7.94 19.31 -7.04
CA THR A 134 -7.23 18.22 -6.36
C THR A 134 -8.11 16.99 -6.20
N LEU A 135 -7.53 15.80 -6.39
CA LEU A 135 -8.16 14.50 -6.22
C LEU A 135 -7.44 13.64 -5.18
N ASP A 136 -8.14 12.71 -4.55
CA ASP A 136 -7.49 11.61 -3.83
C ASP A 136 -7.07 10.52 -4.83
N PHE A 137 -6.02 9.77 -4.50
CA PHE A 137 -5.57 8.63 -5.33
C PHE A 137 -6.64 7.57 -5.55
N ARG A 138 -7.65 7.50 -4.68
CA ARG A 138 -8.76 6.55 -4.78
C ARG A 138 -9.85 6.96 -5.77
N ASP A 139 -9.82 8.22 -6.21
CA ASP A 139 -10.81 8.80 -7.13
C ASP A 139 -10.38 8.60 -8.60
N LEU A 140 -9.16 8.10 -8.81
CA LEU A 140 -8.55 7.75 -10.10
C LEU A 140 -8.26 6.25 -10.15
#